data_AF-A0A519YKP9-F1
#
_entry.id   AF-A0A519YKP9-F1
#
_cell.length_a   1.000
_cell.length_b   1.000
_cell.length_c   1.000
_cell.angle_alpha   90.00
_cell.angle_beta   90.00
_cell.angle_gamma   90.00
#
_symmetry.space_group_name_H-M   'P 1'
#
loop_
_entity.id
_entity.type
_entity.pdbx_description
1 polymer ?
#
loop_
_entity_poly.entity_id
_entity_poly.type
_entity_poly.pdbx_seq_one_letter_code
_entity_poly.pdbx_strand_id
1 'polypeptide(L)'
;IIAQLPPKVYISFDIDGLDPKLCPGTGTPVPGGLEYEEATYLLRQVVRSGRTIIGLDLNEVAPGDSEWNGIVGARLLYQLCNWMAVSQGRLVAKGMESAD
;
A
#
# COMPACT_ATOMS: atom_id res chain seq x y z
N ILE A 1 -9.56 13.42 -3.18
CA ILE A 1 -9.60 12.07 -3.80
C ILE A 1 -10.34 11.08 -2.90
N ILE A 2 -9.87 10.76 -1.69
CA ILE A 2 -10.48 9.71 -0.82
C ILE A 2 -11.98 9.93 -0.57
N ALA A 3 -12.42 11.17 -0.35
CA ALA A 3 -13.83 11.48 -0.10
C ALA A 3 -14.79 11.00 -1.23
N GLN A 4 -14.29 10.83 -2.44
CA GLN A 4 -15.05 10.38 -3.61
C GLN A 4 -15.11 8.84 -3.72
N LEU A 5 -14.30 8.11 -2.95
CA LEU A 5 -14.29 6.65 -2.97
C LEU A 5 -15.54 6.08 -2.29
N PRO A 6 -16.10 4.97 -2.79
CA PRO A 6 -17.21 4.28 -2.15
C PRO A 6 -16.83 3.70 -0.78
N PRO A 7 -17.80 3.29 0.05
CA PRO A 7 -17.52 2.72 1.38
C PRO A 7 -16.65 1.44 1.35
N LYS A 8 -16.74 0.65 0.28
CA LYS A 8 -15.95 -0.58 0.08
C LYS A 8 -15.02 -0.39 -1.10
N VAL A 9 -13.74 -0.67 -0.91
CA VAL A 9 -12.70 -0.45 -1.93
C VAL A 9 -11.83 -1.68 -2.12
N TYR A 10 -11.37 -1.90 -3.33
CA TYR A 10 -10.32 -2.85 -3.65
C TYR A 10 -9.04 -2.06 -3.95
N ILE A 11 -7.90 -2.51 -3.46
CA ILE A 11 -6.61 -1.85 -3.69
C ILE A 11 -5.77 -2.71 -4.62
N SER A 12 -5.56 -2.24 -5.84
CA SER A 12 -4.49 -2.76 -6.70
C SER A 12 -3.30 -1.82 -6.58
N PHE A 13 -2.14 -2.35 -6.26
CA PHE A 13 -0.90 -1.58 -6.16
C PHE A 13 0.10 -2.09 -7.20
N ASP A 14 0.40 -1.24 -8.17
CA ASP A 14 1.53 -1.45 -9.08
C ASP A 14 2.81 -0.90 -8.44
N ILE A 15 3.81 -1.77 -8.30
CA ILE A 15 5.06 -1.42 -7.62
C ILE A 15 5.85 -0.36 -8.40
N ASP A 16 5.61 -0.21 -9.72
CA ASP A 16 6.25 0.82 -10.55
C ASP A 16 5.74 2.24 -10.27
N GLY A 17 4.64 2.37 -9.51
CA GLY A 17 4.18 3.65 -8.99
C GLY A 17 5.06 4.24 -7.88
N LEU A 18 6.00 3.45 -7.34
CA LEU A 18 7.04 3.92 -6.43
C LEU A 18 8.17 4.61 -7.19
N ASP A 19 8.93 5.45 -6.49
CA ASP A 19 10.16 5.99 -7.07
C ASP A 19 11.09 4.85 -7.54
N PRO A 20 11.66 4.91 -8.75
CA PRO A 20 12.49 3.85 -9.32
C PRO A 20 13.67 3.42 -8.44
N LYS A 21 14.15 4.26 -7.51
CA LYS A 21 15.20 3.85 -6.56
C LYS A 21 14.74 2.74 -5.61
N LEU A 22 13.43 2.62 -5.38
CA LEU A 22 12.84 1.62 -4.51
C LEU A 22 12.62 0.30 -5.24
N CYS A 23 12.25 0.33 -6.53
CA CYS A 23 12.03 -0.86 -7.35
C CYS A 23 12.58 -0.65 -8.78
N PRO A 24 13.91 -0.65 -8.96
CA PRO A 24 14.55 -0.31 -10.24
C PRO A 24 14.35 -1.35 -11.34
N GLY A 25 14.12 -2.62 -10.97
CA GLY A 25 13.94 -3.72 -11.93
C GLY A 25 12.53 -3.85 -12.53
N THR A 26 11.65 -2.87 -12.33
CA THR A 26 10.28 -2.89 -12.88
C THR A 26 10.27 -2.59 -14.38
N GLY A 27 9.21 -2.99 -15.08
CA GLY A 27 9.15 -2.90 -16.55
C GLY A 27 9.17 -1.48 -17.10
N THR A 28 8.65 -0.50 -16.34
CA THR A 28 8.50 0.90 -16.80
C THR A 28 8.87 1.91 -15.71
N PRO A 29 10.16 2.11 -15.38
CA PRO A 29 10.54 3.09 -14.38
C PRO A 29 10.25 4.52 -14.85
N VAL A 30 9.43 5.26 -14.11
CA VAL A 30 9.09 6.66 -14.37
C VAL A 30 9.61 7.54 -13.21
N PRO A 31 10.34 8.64 -13.48
CA PRO A 31 10.86 9.50 -12.42
C PRO A 31 9.75 10.24 -11.65
N GLY A 32 9.97 10.45 -10.35
CA GLY A 32 9.03 11.19 -9.49
C GLY A 32 7.87 10.35 -8.97
N GLY A 33 8.10 9.03 -8.82
CA GLY A 33 7.17 8.12 -8.18
C GLY A 33 7.04 8.36 -6.67
N LEU A 34 6.14 7.62 -6.03
CA LEU A 34 5.89 7.74 -4.60
C LEU A 34 7.07 7.19 -3.78
N GLU A 35 7.40 7.87 -2.68
CA GLU A 35 8.19 7.26 -1.63
C GLU A 35 7.37 6.18 -0.90
N TYR A 36 8.05 5.23 -0.28
CA TYR A 36 7.40 4.14 0.45
C TYR A 36 6.47 4.67 1.56
N GLU A 37 6.90 5.71 2.27
CA GLU A 37 6.15 6.38 3.32
C GLU A 37 4.88 7.05 2.78
N GLU A 38 4.92 7.60 1.57
CA GLU A 38 3.78 8.26 0.94
C GLU A 38 2.71 7.24 0.52
N ALA A 39 3.14 6.14 -0.10
CA ALA A 39 2.26 5.01 -0.44
C ALA A 39 1.56 4.47 0.82
N THR A 40 2.31 4.22 1.89
CA THR A 40 1.74 3.72 3.15
C THR A 40 0.89 4.77 3.88
N TYR A 41 1.19 6.06 3.74
CA TYR A 41 0.35 7.13 4.23
C TYR A 41 -1.02 7.15 3.54
N LEU A 42 -1.07 6.99 2.21
CA LEU A 42 -2.33 6.93 1.47
C LEU A 42 -3.20 5.76 1.93
N LEU A 43 -2.62 4.58 2.14
CA LEU A 43 -3.31 3.41 2.70
C LEU A 43 -3.93 3.73 4.07
N ARG A 44 -3.16 4.38 4.96
CA ARG A 44 -3.66 4.82 6.27
C ARG A 44 -4.83 5.78 6.13
N GLN A 45 -4.76 6.74 5.22
CA GLN A 45 -5.85 7.70 5.02
C GLN A 45 -7.13 7.04 4.50
N VAL A 46 -7.03 6.03 3.63
CA VAL A 46 -8.19 5.24 3.19
C VAL A 46 -8.89 4.60 4.40
N VAL A 47 -8.13 3.92 5.26
CA VAL A 47 -8.69 3.26 6.46
C VAL A 47 -9.24 4.27 7.46
N ARG A 48 -8.51 5.34 7.77
CA ARG A 48 -8.95 6.40 8.71
C ARG A 48 -10.21 7.12 8.25
N SER A 49 -10.47 7.14 6.95
CA SER A 49 -11.69 7.73 6.40
C SER A 49 -12.92 6.83 6.51
N GLY A 50 -12.79 5.65 7.14
CA GLY A 50 -13.88 4.71 7.38
C GLY A 50 -14.20 3.78 6.21
N ARG A 51 -13.38 3.74 5.14
CA ARG A 51 -13.56 2.75 4.07
C ARG A 51 -13.11 1.37 4.53
N THR A 52 -13.84 0.35 4.10
CA THR A 52 -13.44 -1.06 4.24
C THR A 52 -12.73 -1.52 2.97
N ILE A 53 -11.50 -2.00 3.13
CA ILE A 53 -10.75 -2.65 2.06
C ILE A 53 -11.25 -4.10 1.96
N ILE A 54 -11.79 -4.48 0.80
CA ILE A 54 -12.42 -5.82 0.60
C ILE A 54 -11.51 -6.82 -0.09
N GLY A 55 -10.37 -6.37 -0.62
CA GLY A 55 -9.37 -7.18 -1.28
C GLY A 55 -8.21 -6.30 -1.74
N LEU A 56 -7.09 -6.94 -2.08
CA LEU A 56 -5.92 -6.26 -2.61
C LEU A 56 -5.08 -7.17 -3.50
N ASP A 57 -4.31 -6.57 -4.39
CA ASP A 57 -3.17 -7.18 -5.05
C ASP A 57 -1.95 -6.24 -5.03
N LEU A 58 -0.77 -6.87 -5.08
CA LEU A 58 0.50 -6.23 -5.36
C LEU A 58 1.04 -6.90 -6.61
N ASN A 59 1.24 -6.14 -7.68
CA ASN A 59 1.65 -6.66 -8.99
C ASN A 59 2.98 -6.03 -9.46
N GLU A 60 3.50 -6.54 -10.57
CA GLU A 60 4.72 -6.07 -11.24
C GLU A 60 6.03 -6.07 -10.42
N VAL A 61 6.07 -6.82 -9.33
CA VAL A 61 7.32 -7.06 -8.58
C VAL A 61 8.22 -7.99 -9.39
N ALA A 62 8.98 -7.41 -10.31
CA ALA A 62 9.95 -8.10 -11.13
C ALA A 62 11.29 -8.29 -10.39
N PRO A 63 12.03 -9.37 -10.66
CA PRO A 63 13.40 -9.54 -10.17
C PRO A 63 14.30 -8.40 -10.68
N GLY A 64 15.23 -7.94 -9.84
CA GLY A 64 16.31 -7.04 -10.26
C GLY A 64 17.67 -7.71 -10.12
N ASP A 65 18.75 -6.93 -10.26
CA ASP A 65 20.13 -7.39 -10.02
C ASP A 65 20.40 -7.85 -8.58
N SER A 66 19.49 -7.52 -7.65
CA SER A 66 19.50 -7.95 -6.26
C SER A 66 18.08 -8.26 -5.76
N GLU A 67 17.99 -8.83 -4.57
CA GLU A 67 16.73 -9.12 -3.86
C GLU A 67 15.94 -7.87 -3.44
N TRP A 68 16.46 -6.67 -3.72
CA TRP A 68 15.91 -5.41 -3.23
C TRP A 68 14.42 -5.21 -3.59
N ASN A 69 14.03 -5.45 -4.86
CA ASN A 69 12.64 -5.36 -5.29
C ASN A 69 11.73 -6.29 -4.48
N GLY A 70 12.18 -7.52 -4.25
CA GLY A 70 11.44 -8.51 -3.45
C GLY A 70 11.28 -8.06 -2.00
N ILE A 71 12.31 -7.46 -1.40
CA ILE A 71 12.27 -6.94 -0.02
C ILE A 71 11.29 -5.77 0.07
N VAL A 72 11.34 -4.82 -0.86
CA VAL A 72 10.43 -3.65 -0.88
C VAL A 72 8.99 -4.11 -1.11
N GLY A 73 8.76 -4.96 -2.11
CA GLY A 73 7.45 -5.54 -2.41
C GLY A 73 6.88 -6.32 -1.23
N ALA A 74 7.66 -7.19 -0.59
CA ALA A 74 7.22 -7.95 0.58
C ALA A 74 6.82 -7.05 1.76
N ARG A 75 7.60 -5.98 2.01
CA ARG A 75 7.27 -5.00 3.05
C ARG A 75 5.99 -4.23 2.73
N LEU A 76 5.79 -3.84 1.48
CA LEU A 76 4.58 -3.14 1.04
C LEU A 76 3.36 -4.06 1.13
N LEU A 77 3.47 -5.31 0.69
CA LEU A 77 2.41 -6.32 0.81
C LEU A 77 2.03 -6.54 2.29
N TYR A 78 3.02 -6.60 3.18
CA TYR A 78 2.76 -6.68 4.62
C TYR A 78 1.95 -5.47 5.13
N GLN A 79 2.26 -4.25 4.68
CA GLN A 79 1.47 -3.07 5.02
C GLN A 79 0.04 -3.15 4.45
N LEU A 80 -0.11 -3.52 3.18
CA LEU A 80 -1.40 -3.70 2.52
C LEU A 80 -2.30 -4.66 3.30
N CYS A 81 -1.78 -5.85 3.64
CA CYS A 81 -2.50 -6.86 4.42
C CYS A 81 -2.91 -6.34 5.81
N ASN A 82 -1.99 -5.66 6.52
CA ASN A 82 -2.28 -5.13 7.85
C ASN A 82 -3.36 -4.05 7.81
N TRP A 83 -3.27 -3.08 6.90
CA TRP A 83 -4.26 -2.02 6.79
C TRP A 83 -5.61 -2.54 6.30
N MET A 84 -5.64 -3.56 5.43
CA MET A 84 -6.88 -4.26 5.10
C MET A 84 -7.50 -4.88 6.35
N ALA A 85 -6.72 -5.62 7.14
CA ALA A 85 -7.21 -6.25 8.36
C ALA A 85 -7.72 -5.22 9.38
N VAL A 86 -7.05 -4.07 9.53
CA VAL A 86 -7.53 -2.96 10.36
C VAL A 86 -8.85 -2.40 9.84
N SER A 87 -8.99 -2.18 8.53
CA SER A 87 -10.23 -1.67 7.92
C SER A 87 -11.44 -2.60 8.10
N GLN A 88 -11.17 -3.89 8.35
CA GLN A 88 -12.16 -4.93 8.59
C GLN A 88 -12.40 -5.20 10.09
N GLY A 89 -11.75 -4.44 10.98
CA GLY A 89 -11.83 -4.64 12.44
C GLY A 89 -11.17 -5.93 12.94
N ARG A 90 -10.30 -6.56 12.14
CA ARG A 90 -9.57 -7.79 12.50
C ARG A 90 -8.28 -7.52 13.27
N LEU A 91 -7.71 -6.33 13.08
CA LEU A 91 -6.55 -5.82 13.80
C LEU A 91 -6.84 -4.42 14.33
N VAL A 92 -6.17 -4.04 15.42
CA VAL A 92 -6.20 -2.67 15.95
C VAL A 92 -4.86 -2.02 15.65
N ALA A 93 -4.88 -0.89 14.93
CA ALA A 93 -3.68 -0.13 14.67
C ALA A 93 -3.26 0.63 15.94
N LYS A 94 -1.97 0.56 16.29
CA LYS A 94 -1.41 1.30 17.42
C LYS A 94 -1.63 2.80 17.22
N GLY A 95 -2.29 3.47 18.18
CA GLY A 95 -2.66 4.89 18.09
C GLY A 95 -3.97 5.18 17.34
N MET A 96 -4.74 4.15 16.98
CA MET A 96 -6.16 4.23 16.57
C MET A 96 -7.06 3.54 17.60
N GLU A 97 -6.76 3.69 18.88
CA GLU A 97 -7.69 3.31 19.95
C GLU A 97 -8.91 4.24 19.88
N SER A 98 -10.10 3.67 20.13
CA SER A 98 -11.32 4.46 20.20
C SER A 98 -11.15 5.53 21.27
N ALA A 99 -11.44 6.77 20.90
CA ALA A 99 -11.78 7.77 21.90
C ALA A 99 -13.14 7.34 22.47
N ASP A 100 -13.10 6.56 23.54
CA ASP A 100 -14.26 6.29 24.38
C ASP A 100 -14.83 7.60 24.95
#